data_AF-A0A8H6KF09-F1
#
_entry.id   AF-A0A8H6KF09-F1
#
_cell.length_a   1.000
_cell.length_b   1.000
_cell.length_c   1.000
_cell.angle_alpha   90.00
_cell.angle_beta   90.00
_cell.angle_gamma   90.00
#
_symmetry.space_group_name_H-M   'P 1'
#
loop_
_entity.id
_entity.type
_entity.pdbx_description
1 polymer ?
#
loop_
_entity_poly.entity_id
_entity_poly.type
_entity_poly.pdbx_seq_one_letter_code
_entity_poly.pdbx_strand_id
1 'polypeptide(L)'
;MTASSGLINCLAKFTSCDARIGDALVKLRYPYGGFLDGLRMRSPGRIIGPTVTVKMVEVSNTTSPKPQKHFVDCNQAGKIMYIQQPKGLYSACWGGLMLTRAKYLGAGGVVVDGRIRDVAEHREKDFPVFSRDTSILGSNTFTRASAIDVPVQYKGDLWINPGDILVGDEDGVVIVPLSLAERVINLCQERYEIDKKTFAALDEGTPMGDAIEHLPKDQDDWAGIFPYILGSPDPYGRQLDGLGGGISSLSKVCVVGKSDLPEADVDYTFASIGINNTYVDYSSNCGNMSAAVGPFAVDSGLFIVSPEATEATVRINNTNTNKIIEATFPVINGEAAAQGDFAIDGVAGTAARVALKFINPAGSRTGKLFPTGQMREMIAGVRATCVDAGNPCVFVAAQELGIDGELTPEQIQRHSTLCETLESIRREAGVKMGLAETEDTVPGSVPKVGIVSKPKDSVPNTITVRAMSVGQPHKAIPVTVAMAAAAAVNVSGTTLAECLVGVSGGSEVTIRHASGTLDVAAQFDGEGFLQAATVFRTARRLMDGTVYWK
;
A
#
# COMPACT_ATOMS: atom_id res chain seq x y z
N MET A 1 -20.07 -31.15 -22.39
CA MET A 1 -19.87 -29.78 -22.89
C MET A 1 -18.46 -29.70 -23.42
N THR A 2 -18.27 -29.63 -24.73
CA THR A 2 -16.94 -29.40 -25.33
C THR A 2 -16.48 -28.00 -24.96
N ALA A 3 -15.27 -27.86 -24.41
CA ALA A 3 -14.65 -26.56 -24.16
C ALA A 3 -14.76 -25.69 -25.42
N SER A 4 -15.25 -24.46 -25.29
CA SER A 4 -15.33 -23.55 -26.43
C SER A 4 -13.90 -23.25 -26.92
N SER A 5 -13.70 -23.19 -28.24
CA SER A 5 -12.40 -22.85 -28.84
C SER A 5 -11.84 -21.51 -28.31
N GLY A 6 -12.70 -20.62 -27.82
CA GLY A 6 -12.32 -19.37 -27.17
C GLY A 6 -11.53 -19.54 -25.86
N LEU A 7 -11.95 -20.46 -24.98
CA LEU A 7 -11.26 -20.68 -23.69
C LEU A 7 -9.83 -21.22 -23.89
N ILE A 8 -9.68 -22.15 -24.82
CA ILE A 8 -8.38 -22.74 -25.18
C ILE A 8 -7.45 -21.67 -25.75
N ASN A 9 -7.95 -20.81 -26.64
CA ASN A 9 -7.17 -19.71 -27.21
C ASN A 9 -6.74 -18.67 -26.18
N CYS A 10 -7.56 -18.40 -25.16
CA CYS A 10 -7.19 -17.50 -24.06
C CYS A 10 -6.11 -18.13 -23.16
N LEU A 11 -6.28 -19.39 -22.77
CA LEU A 11 -5.29 -20.13 -21.98
C LEU A 11 -3.97 -20.32 -22.75
N ALA A 12 -4.02 -20.43 -24.07
CA ALA A 12 -2.84 -20.54 -24.93
C ALA A 12 -1.93 -19.29 -24.85
N LYS A 13 -2.39 -18.16 -24.32
CA LYS A 13 -1.54 -16.96 -24.11
C LYS A 13 -0.65 -17.04 -22.88
N PHE A 14 -0.85 -18.02 -21.99
CA PHE A 14 -0.14 -18.12 -20.70
C PHE A 14 0.70 -19.41 -20.59
N THR A 15 1.89 -19.32 -20.01
CA THR A 15 2.81 -20.46 -19.76
C THR A 15 2.44 -21.23 -18.49
N SER A 16 3.08 -22.39 -18.27
CA SER A 16 2.85 -23.26 -17.10
C SER A 16 3.66 -22.83 -15.86
N CYS A 17 4.87 -22.29 -16.03
CA CYS A 17 5.77 -21.87 -14.94
C CYS A 17 6.01 -20.36 -14.84
N ASP A 18 5.72 -19.58 -15.89
CA ASP A 18 5.69 -18.10 -15.80
C ASP A 18 4.34 -17.63 -15.20
N ALA A 19 4.05 -18.24 -14.03
CA ALA A 19 3.23 -17.78 -12.92
C ALA A 19 1.75 -17.48 -13.16
N ARG A 20 0.95 -18.42 -13.70
CA ARG A 20 -0.49 -18.13 -13.87
C ARG A 20 -1.47 -19.22 -13.62
N ILE A 21 -1.38 -20.31 -14.36
CA ILE A 21 -2.42 -21.34 -14.28
C ILE A 21 -2.27 -22.12 -12.98
N GLY A 22 -1.05 -22.57 -12.65
CA GLY A 22 -0.76 -23.26 -11.39
C GLY A 22 -1.05 -22.39 -10.17
N ASP A 23 -0.53 -21.17 -10.13
CA ASP A 23 -0.74 -20.23 -9.02
C ASP A 23 -2.19 -19.77 -8.89
N ALA A 24 -2.91 -19.56 -10.00
CA ALA A 24 -4.34 -19.30 -9.96
C ALA A 24 -5.09 -20.51 -9.37
N LEU A 25 -4.73 -21.74 -9.76
CA LEU A 25 -5.33 -22.95 -9.19
C LEU A 25 -5.00 -23.11 -7.69
N VAL A 26 -3.80 -22.73 -7.24
CA VAL A 26 -3.43 -22.68 -5.81
C VAL A 26 -4.30 -21.65 -5.07
N LYS A 27 -4.47 -20.44 -5.61
CA LYS A 27 -5.38 -19.42 -5.04
C LYS A 27 -6.83 -19.89 -4.97
N LEU A 28 -7.27 -20.64 -5.98
CA LEU A 28 -8.58 -21.27 -6.04
C LEU A 28 -8.70 -22.51 -5.14
N ARG A 29 -7.64 -22.87 -4.39
CA ARG A 29 -7.54 -24.02 -3.50
C ARG A 29 -7.78 -25.36 -4.20
N TYR A 30 -7.41 -25.44 -5.48
CA TYR A 30 -7.47 -26.69 -6.23
C TYR A 30 -6.30 -27.60 -5.83
N PRO A 31 -6.49 -28.93 -5.67
CA PRO A 31 -5.46 -29.83 -5.18
C PRO A 31 -4.15 -29.72 -5.96
N TYR A 32 -3.04 -29.51 -5.25
CA TYR A 32 -1.68 -29.41 -5.78
C TYR A 32 -1.50 -28.38 -6.91
N GLY A 33 -2.38 -27.37 -7.02
CA GLY A 33 -2.35 -26.40 -8.11
C GLY A 33 -2.58 -27.01 -9.50
N GLY A 34 -3.16 -28.22 -9.57
CA GLY A 34 -3.31 -28.97 -10.82
C GLY A 34 -1.99 -29.50 -11.41
N PHE A 35 -0.86 -29.33 -10.72
CA PHE A 35 0.46 -29.70 -11.23
C PHE A 35 0.67 -31.22 -11.21
N LEU A 36 1.13 -31.77 -12.34
CA LEU A 36 1.40 -33.19 -12.50
C LEU A 36 2.90 -33.49 -12.27
N ASP A 37 3.27 -33.71 -11.01
CA ASP A 37 4.65 -33.84 -10.55
C ASP A 37 5.43 -35.03 -11.13
N GLY A 38 6.63 -34.78 -11.65
CA GLY A 38 7.55 -35.82 -12.12
C GLY A 38 7.33 -36.26 -13.57
N LEU A 39 6.48 -35.57 -14.33
CA LEU A 39 6.44 -35.66 -15.79
C LEU A 39 7.46 -34.69 -16.38
N ARG A 40 8.24 -35.16 -17.35
CA ARG A 40 9.26 -34.36 -18.05
C ARG A 40 8.99 -34.32 -19.54
N MET A 41 9.27 -33.17 -20.17
CA MET A 41 9.27 -33.06 -21.62
C MET A 41 10.36 -33.95 -22.22
N ARG A 42 9.98 -34.86 -23.12
CA ARG A 42 10.91 -35.78 -23.81
C ARG A 42 11.09 -35.40 -25.26
N SER A 43 10.01 -34.92 -25.87
CA SER A 43 9.98 -34.35 -27.21
C SER A 43 9.51 -32.90 -27.13
N PRO A 44 10.27 -31.93 -27.69
CA PRO A 44 9.93 -30.52 -27.64
C PRO A 44 8.54 -30.21 -28.21
N GLY A 45 7.90 -29.21 -27.62
CA GLY A 45 6.64 -28.66 -28.12
C GLY A 45 5.62 -28.46 -27.01
N ARG A 46 4.92 -27.33 -27.09
CA ARG A 46 3.88 -26.96 -26.15
C ARG A 46 2.58 -27.67 -26.48
N ILE A 47 1.90 -28.18 -25.45
CA ILE A 47 0.61 -28.84 -25.58
C ILE A 47 -0.45 -28.03 -24.84
N ILE A 48 -1.58 -27.78 -25.52
CA ILE A 48 -2.77 -27.25 -24.89
C ILE A 48 -4.01 -27.82 -25.56
N GLY A 49 -4.92 -28.38 -24.77
CA GLY A 49 -6.15 -28.95 -25.32
C GLY A 49 -6.94 -29.80 -24.33
N PRO A 50 -8.16 -30.20 -24.71
CA PRO A 50 -8.98 -31.06 -23.89
C PRO A 50 -8.40 -32.48 -23.84
N THR A 51 -8.51 -33.09 -22.66
CA THR A 51 -7.86 -34.37 -22.36
C THR A 51 -8.74 -35.56 -22.74
N VAL A 52 -8.12 -36.58 -23.34
CA VAL A 52 -8.66 -37.94 -23.48
C VAL A 52 -7.85 -38.84 -22.57
N THR A 53 -8.49 -39.46 -21.59
CA THR A 53 -7.80 -40.28 -20.58
C THR A 53 -7.76 -41.76 -20.99
N VAL A 54 -6.66 -42.44 -20.67
CA VAL A 54 -6.47 -43.87 -20.91
C VAL A 54 -5.92 -44.50 -19.64
N LYS A 55 -6.61 -45.51 -19.11
CA LYS A 55 -6.17 -46.29 -17.94
C LYS A 55 -5.60 -47.62 -18.38
N MET A 56 -4.32 -47.85 -18.10
CA MET A 56 -3.63 -49.12 -18.33
C MET A 56 -3.68 -49.99 -17.06
N VAL A 57 -3.70 -51.30 -17.25
CA VAL A 57 -3.57 -52.31 -16.19
C VAL A 57 -2.49 -53.32 -16.59
N GLU A 58 -1.97 -54.05 -15.62
CA GLU A 58 -1.06 -55.18 -15.91
C GLU A 58 -1.77 -56.26 -16.74
N VAL A 59 -1.04 -56.94 -17.61
CA VAL A 59 -1.59 -58.05 -18.43
C VAL A 59 -2.10 -59.19 -17.55
N SER A 60 -1.50 -59.40 -16.38
CA SER A 60 -1.91 -60.37 -15.34
C SER A 60 -3.32 -60.12 -14.81
N ASN A 61 -3.82 -58.90 -14.87
CA ASN A 61 -5.17 -58.55 -14.43
C ASN A 61 -6.19 -58.96 -15.49
N THR A 62 -6.93 -60.04 -15.26
CA THR A 62 -7.94 -60.59 -16.19
C THR A 62 -9.36 -60.07 -15.95
N THR A 63 -9.61 -59.44 -14.80
CA THR A 63 -10.95 -58.97 -14.38
C THR A 63 -11.32 -57.61 -14.97
N SER A 64 -10.34 -56.82 -15.40
CA SER A 64 -10.59 -55.48 -15.96
C SER A 64 -11.10 -55.53 -17.41
N PRO A 65 -12.02 -54.63 -17.84
CA PRO A 65 -12.59 -54.64 -19.19
C PRO A 65 -11.52 -54.45 -20.28
N LYS A 66 -11.82 -54.91 -21.50
CA LYS A 66 -11.00 -54.67 -22.69
C LYS A 66 -11.73 -53.67 -23.61
N PRO A 67 -11.09 -52.57 -24.02
CA PRO A 67 -11.71 -51.63 -24.94
C PRO A 67 -11.92 -52.28 -26.32
N GLN A 68 -13.00 -51.88 -27.02
CA GLN A 68 -13.36 -52.42 -28.33
C GLN A 68 -12.41 -51.96 -29.46
N LYS A 69 -11.69 -50.85 -29.25
CA LYS A 69 -10.73 -50.28 -30.21
C LYS A 69 -9.39 -50.06 -29.52
N HIS A 70 -8.32 -49.98 -30.31
CA HIS A 70 -7.02 -49.60 -29.80
C HIS A 70 -7.06 -48.16 -29.27
N PHE A 71 -6.49 -47.90 -28.09
CA PHE A 71 -6.65 -46.62 -27.40
C PHE A 71 -6.15 -45.40 -28.19
N VAL A 72 -5.15 -45.60 -29.05
CA VAL A 72 -4.63 -44.56 -29.94
C VAL A 72 -5.69 -44.10 -30.97
N ASP A 73 -6.55 -45.01 -31.44
CA ASP A 73 -7.62 -44.68 -32.40
C ASP A 73 -8.79 -43.93 -31.76
N CYS A 74 -8.81 -43.81 -30.43
CA CYS A 74 -9.79 -43.01 -29.72
C CYS A 74 -9.38 -41.54 -29.61
N ASN A 75 -8.19 -41.16 -30.10
CA ASN A 75 -7.79 -39.76 -30.12
C ASN A 75 -8.55 -38.96 -31.18
N GLN A 76 -8.68 -37.65 -30.94
CA GLN A 76 -9.34 -36.72 -31.84
C GLN A 76 -8.43 -35.53 -32.13
N ALA A 77 -8.65 -34.87 -33.27
CA ALA A 77 -7.87 -33.71 -33.66
C ALA A 77 -7.88 -32.61 -32.57
N GLY A 78 -6.70 -32.10 -32.20
CA GLY A 78 -6.53 -31.06 -31.19
C GLY A 78 -6.69 -31.52 -29.73
N LYS A 79 -7.00 -32.80 -29.47
CA LYS A 79 -7.04 -33.34 -28.10
C LYS A 79 -5.68 -33.86 -27.65
N ILE A 80 -5.48 -33.85 -26.34
CA ILE A 80 -4.28 -34.38 -25.70
C ILE A 80 -4.61 -35.71 -25.05
N MET A 81 -3.80 -36.73 -25.33
CA MET A 81 -3.99 -38.04 -24.71
C MET A 81 -3.20 -38.11 -23.41
N TYR A 82 -3.89 -38.42 -22.30
CA TYR A 82 -3.28 -38.69 -21.01
C TYR A 82 -3.35 -40.20 -20.72
N ILE A 83 -2.20 -40.82 -20.47
CA ILE A 83 -2.09 -42.27 -20.26
C ILE A 83 -1.57 -42.54 -18.85
N GLN A 84 -2.36 -43.26 -18.05
CA GLN A 84 -1.95 -43.74 -16.74
C GLN A 84 -1.45 -45.18 -16.81
N GLN A 85 -0.16 -45.38 -16.49
CA GLN A 85 0.45 -46.70 -16.35
C GLN A 85 0.46 -47.13 -14.86
N PRO A 86 0.29 -48.43 -14.56
CA PRO A 86 0.52 -48.93 -13.19
C PRO A 86 1.93 -48.56 -12.69
N LYS A 87 2.00 -48.08 -11.44
CA LYS A 87 3.25 -47.63 -10.82
C LYS A 87 4.19 -48.81 -10.56
N GLY A 88 5.49 -48.59 -10.71
CA GLY A 88 6.53 -49.61 -10.45
C GLY A 88 6.91 -50.48 -11.65
N LEU A 89 6.24 -50.30 -12.80
CA LEU A 89 6.59 -51.02 -14.03
C LEU A 89 7.80 -50.42 -14.73
N TYR A 90 8.62 -51.28 -15.32
CA TYR A 90 9.83 -50.89 -16.03
C TYR A 90 9.71 -50.87 -17.55
N SER A 91 8.56 -51.24 -18.11
CA SER A 91 8.27 -51.26 -19.54
C SER A 91 7.63 -49.96 -20.03
N ALA A 92 7.80 -49.64 -21.32
CA ALA A 92 7.14 -48.52 -21.97
C ALA A 92 5.73 -48.87 -22.42
N CYS A 93 4.78 -47.94 -22.24
CA CYS A 93 3.40 -48.06 -22.73
C CYS A 93 3.10 -47.24 -23.99
N TRP A 94 4.08 -46.45 -24.45
CA TRP A 94 4.01 -45.61 -25.65
C TRP A 94 5.32 -45.69 -26.46
N GLY A 95 5.22 -45.68 -27.79
CA GLY A 95 6.37 -45.76 -28.70
C GLY A 95 6.05 -45.29 -30.12
N GLY A 96 6.99 -45.47 -31.06
CA GLY A 96 6.98 -44.85 -32.39
C GLY A 96 5.76 -45.16 -33.28
N LEU A 97 5.20 -46.38 -33.17
CA LEU A 97 3.98 -46.76 -33.90
C LEU A 97 2.74 -45.98 -33.43
N MET A 98 2.60 -45.81 -32.12
CA MET A 98 1.47 -45.10 -31.50
C MET A 98 1.55 -43.61 -31.81
N LEU A 99 2.76 -43.05 -31.71
CA LEU A 99 3.09 -41.71 -32.17
C LEU A 99 2.63 -41.47 -33.62
N THR A 100 3.03 -42.34 -34.54
CA THR A 100 2.74 -42.17 -35.98
C THR A 100 1.24 -42.12 -36.23
N ARG A 101 0.48 -42.98 -35.54
CA ARG A 101 -0.98 -42.98 -35.65
C ARG A 101 -1.62 -41.76 -34.98
N ALA A 102 -1.15 -41.34 -33.81
CA ALA A 102 -1.65 -40.15 -33.13
C ALA A 102 -1.44 -38.88 -33.97
N LYS A 103 -0.28 -38.75 -34.63
CA LYS A 103 0.00 -37.65 -35.55
C LYS A 103 -0.94 -37.66 -36.77
N TYR A 104 -1.23 -38.83 -37.34
CA TYR A 104 -2.20 -38.96 -38.44
C TYR A 104 -3.62 -38.52 -38.03
N LEU A 105 -4.01 -38.76 -36.77
CA LEU A 105 -5.31 -38.34 -36.22
C LEU A 105 -5.35 -36.86 -35.81
N GLY A 106 -4.25 -36.11 -35.96
CA GLY A 106 -4.18 -34.69 -35.61
C GLY A 106 -4.13 -34.43 -34.10
N ALA A 107 -3.63 -35.37 -33.31
CA ALA A 107 -3.46 -35.21 -31.86
C ALA A 107 -2.61 -33.99 -31.52
N GLY A 108 -3.01 -33.24 -30.47
CA GLY A 108 -2.24 -32.09 -29.99
C GLY A 108 -0.98 -32.48 -29.21
N GLY A 109 -0.92 -33.70 -28.69
CA GLY A 109 0.23 -34.24 -27.95
C GLY A 109 -0.14 -35.43 -27.07
N VAL A 110 0.83 -35.96 -26.33
CA VAL A 110 0.62 -37.06 -25.37
C VAL A 110 1.36 -36.83 -24.05
N VAL A 111 0.69 -37.19 -22.96
CA VAL A 111 1.22 -37.18 -21.61
C VAL A 111 1.11 -38.57 -21.00
N VAL A 112 2.24 -39.13 -20.58
CA VAL A 112 2.32 -40.51 -20.09
C VAL A 112 2.78 -40.52 -18.63
N ASP A 113 1.85 -40.81 -17.72
CA ASP A 113 2.12 -41.13 -16.31
C ASP A 113 2.70 -42.55 -16.22
N GLY A 114 3.91 -42.71 -16.76
CA GLY A 114 4.57 -43.97 -17.02
C GLY A 114 5.83 -43.79 -17.87
N ARG A 115 6.27 -44.88 -18.53
CA ARG A 115 7.47 -44.88 -19.37
C ARG A 115 7.14 -44.90 -20.86
N ILE A 116 8.01 -44.29 -21.65
CA ILE A 116 7.95 -44.29 -23.12
C ILE A 116 9.23 -44.87 -23.73
N ARG A 117 9.20 -45.22 -25.01
CA ARG A 117 10.39 -45.61 -25.78
C ARG A 117 10.49 -44.84 -27.09
N ASP A 118 11.55 -45.06 -27.87
CA ASP A 118 11.73 -44.48 -29.22
C ASP A 118 11.79 -42.94 -29.24
N VAL A 119 12.35 -42.29 -28.21
CA VAL A 119 12.35 -40.81 -28.05
C VAL A 119 12.91 -40.07 -29.26
N ALA A 120 13.92 -40.62 -29.94
CA ALA A 120 14.48 -40.02 -31.16
C ALA A 120 13.43 -39.85 -32.26
N GLU A 121 12.58 -40.87 -32.48
CA GLU A 121 11.50 -40.80 -33.48
C GLU A 121 10.43 -39.77 -33.13
N HIS A 122 10.18 -39.56 -31.83
CA HIS A 122 9.23 -38.53 -31.36
C HIS A 122 9.72 -37.13 -31.72
N ARG A 123 11.03 -36.89 -31.55
CA ARG A 123 11.67 -35.62 -31.89
C ARG A 123 11.76 -35.42 -33.39
N GLU A 124 12.15 -36.44 -34.15
CA GLU A 124 12.22 -36.36 -35.62
C GLU A 124 10.86 -36.06 -36.25
N LYS A 125 9.77 -36.49 -35.62
CA LYS A 125 8.40 -36.23 -36.08
C LYS A 125 7.76 -35.00 -35.44
N ASP A 126 8.51 -34.16 -34.71
CA ASP A 126 8.03 -32.92 -34.08
C ASP A 126 6.72 -33.12 -33.29
N PHE A 127 6.59 -34.23 -32.55
CA PHE A 127 5.38 -34.52 -31.80
C PHE A 127 5.62 -34.32 -30.30
N PRO A 128 4.87 -33.42 -29.63
CA PRO A 128 5.06 -33.15 -28.21
C PRO A 128 4.76 -34.35 -27.32
N VAL A 129 5.72 -34.72 -26.46
CA VAL A 129 5.60 -35.87 -25.55
C VAL A 129 6.15 -35.57 -24.17
N PHE A 130 5.33 -35.87 -23.16
CA PHE A 130 5.70 -35.81 -21.75
C PHE A 130 5.63 -37.20 -21.12
N SER A 131 6.62 -37.57 -20.31
CA SER A 131 6.61 -38.85 -19.59
C SER A 131 7.33 -38.78 -18.25
N ARG A 132 7.03 -39.72 -17.34
CA ARG A 132 7.84 -39.90 -16.13
C ARG A 132 9.25 -40.35 -16.48
N ASP A 133 9.37 -41.40 -17.28
CA ASP A 133 10.67 -41.98 -17.62
C ASP A 133 10.69 -42.58 -19.04
N THR A 134 11.83 -43.16 -19.40
CA THR A 134 12.04 -43.89 -20.66
C THR A 134 12.35 -45.35 -20.38
N SER A 135 12.11 -46.23 -21.35
CA SER A 135 12.45 -47.64 -21.29
C SER A 135 12.79 -48.16 -22.69
N ILE A 136 13.60 -49.22 -22.76
CA ILE A 136 13.88 -49.95 -24.01
C ILE A 136 12.87 -51.07 -24.28
N LEU A 137 12.09 -51.48 -23.25
CA LEU A 137 11.18 -52.61 -23.34
C LEU A 137 9.77 -52.15 -23.74
N GLY A 138 9.13 -52.87 -24.66
CA GLY A 138 7.76 -52.60 -25.10
C GLY A 138 6.68 -53.09 -24.14
N SER A 139 5.43 -52.69 -24.38
CA SER A 139 4.26 -52.96 -23.52
C SER A 139 3.65 -54.35 -23.64
N ASN A 140 3.86 -55.04 -24.76
CA ASN A 140 3.06 -56.22 -25.18
C ASN A 140 3.02 -57.38 -24.16
N THR A 141 3.98 -57.45 -23.24
CA THR A 141 4.05 -58.48 -22.19
C THR A 141 3.69 -57.97 -20.79
N PHE A 142 3.48 -56.66 -20.60
CA PHE A 142 3.44 -56.05 -19.27
C PHE A 142 2.17 -55.24 -19.00
N THR A 143 1.63 -54.52 -19.99
CA THR A 143 0.43 -53.68 -19.79
C THR A 143 -0.58 -53.81 -20.92
N ARG A 144 -1.86 -53.62 -20.59
CA ARG A 144 -2.96 -53.53 -21.54
C ARG A 144 -3.89 -52.37 -21.18
N ALA A 145 -4.51 -51.74 -22.18
CA ALA A 145 -5.55 -50.73 -21.93
C ALA A 145 -6.78 -51.39 -21.31
N SER A 146 -7.31 -50.79 -20.25
CA SER A 146 -8.53 -51.25 -19.57
C SER A 146 -9.72 -50.35 -19.84
N ALA A 147 -9.53 -49.04 -19.75
CA ALA A 147 -10.59 -48.06 -19.91
C ALA A 147 -10.07 -46.83 -20.65
N ILE A 148 -10.94 -46.22 -21.43
CA ILE A 148 -10.67 -45.03 -22.23
C ILE A 148 -11.80 -44.04 -21.90
N ASP A 149 -11.47 -42.76 -21.82
CA ASP A 149 -12.43 -41.68 -21.57
C ASP A 149 -13.14 -41.82 -20.20
N VAL A 150 -12.37 -42.17 -19.17
CA VAL A 150 -12.83 -42.28 -17.77
C VAL A 150 -12.00 -41.42 -16.84
N PRO A 151 -12.56 -40.88 -15.74
CA PRO A 151 -11.77 -40.19 -14.73
C PRO A 151 -10.62 -41.07 -14.19
N VAL A 152 -9.41 -40.50 -14.14
CA VAL A 152 -8.22 -41.17 -13.60
C VAL A 152 -7.63 -40.37 -12.45
N GLN A 153 -7.25 -41.07 -11.39
CA GLN A 153 -6.69 -40.46 -10.19
C GLN A 153 -5.17 -40.42 -10.31
N TYR A 154 -4.57 -39.23 -10.29
CA TYR A 154 -3.12 -39.07 -10.40
C TYR A 154 -2.43 -39.29 -9.04
N LYS A 155 -2.86 -38.53 -8.03
CA LYS A 155 -2.28 -38.51 -6.68
C LYS A 155 -3.24 -37.86 -5.69
N GLY A 156 -3.51 -38.52 -4.56
CA GLY A 156 -4.41 -38.00 -3.53
C GLY A 156 -5.76 -37.60 -4.14
N ASP A 157 -6.20 -36.36 -3.89
CA ASP A 157 -7.45 -35.83 -4.41
C ASP A 157 -7.35 -35.21 -5.82
N LEU A 158 -6.22 -35.35 -6.51
CA LEU A 158 -6.06 -34.85 -7.88
C LEU A 158 -6.57 -35.87 -8.91
N TRP A 159 -7.68 -35.50 -9.55
CA TRP A 159 -8.33 -36.28 -10.60
C TRP A 159 -8.21 -35.57 -11.94
N ILE A 160 -8.02 -36.35 -13.00
CA ILE A 160 -8.01 -35.89 -14.39
C ILE A 160 -9.26 -36.46 -15.04
N ASN A 161 -10.19 -35.59 -15.41
CA ASN A 161 -11.42 -35.99 -16.09
C ASN A 161 -11.29 -35.82 -17.61
N PRO A 162 -11.98 -36.67 -18.39
CA PRO A 162 -12.19 -36.43 -19.80
C PRO A 162 -12.72 -35.01 -20.07
N GLY A 163 -12.04 -34.28 -20.96
CA GLY A 163 -12.43 -32.92 -21.34
C GLY A 163 -11.84 -31.80 -20.49
N ASP A 164 -11.16 -32.09 -19.37
CA ASP A 164 -10.35 -31.09 -18.66
C ASP A 164 -9.19 -30.62 -19.55
N ILE A 165 -8.77 -29.37 -19.38
CA ILE A 165 -7.78 -28.73 -20.25
C ILE A 165 -6.39 -29.02 -19.69
N LEU A 166 -5.59 -29.75 -20.45
CA LEU A 166 -4.21 -30.02 -20.09
C LEU A 166 -3.31 -29.00 -20.79
N VAL A 167 -2.44 -28.35 -20.02
CA VAL A 167 -1.44 -27.41 -20.50
C VAL A 167 -0.07 -27.94 -20.12
N GLY A 168 0.83 -28.07 -21.09
CA GLY A 168 2.20 -28.51 -20.84
C GLY A 168 3.22 -27.79 -21.71
N ASP A 169 4.33 -27.40 -21.10
CA ASP A 169 5.46 -26.74 -21.75
C ASP A 169 6.78 -27.18 -21.09
N GLU A 170 7.86 -26.45 -21.32
CA GLU A 170 9.23 -26.86 -20.93
C GLU A 170 9.37 -27.11 -19.42
N ASP A 171 8.57 -26.43 -18.62
CA ASP A 171 8.66 -26.48 -17.17
C ASP A 171 7.83 -27.59 -16.53
N GLY A 172 6.75 -28.01 -17.19
CA GLY A 172 5.90 -29.05 -16.64
C GLY A 172 4.53 -29.16 -17.29
N VAL A 173 3.65 -29.90 -16.60
CA VAL A 173 2.29 -30.17 -17.04
C VAL A 173 1.29 -29.84 -15.93
N VAL A 174 0.25 -29.09 -16.26
CA VAL A 174 -0.83 -28.68 -15.36
C VAL A 174 -2.17 -29.09 -15.97
N ILE A 175 -3.08 -29.58 -15.11
CA ILE A 175 -4.46 -29.86 -15.47
C ILE A 175 -5.39 -28.75 -14.96
N VAL A 176 -6.25 -28.22 -15.84
CA VAL A 176 -7.24 -27.19 -15.52
C VAL A 176 -8.64 -27.77 -15.68
N PRO A 177 -9.41 -27.90 -14.58
CA PRO A 177 -10.80 -28.32 -14.66
C PRO A 177 -11.62 -27.35 -15.51
N LEU A 178 -12.48 -27.88 -16.38
CA LEU A 178 -13.28 -27.03 -17.27
C LEU A 178 -14.15 -26.02 -16.49
N SER A 179 -14.65 -26.41 -15.31
CA SER A 179 -15.46 -25.55 -14.43
C SER A 179 -14.69 -24.38 -13.82
N LEU A 180 -13.35 -24.44 -13.78
CA LEU A 180 -12.50 -23.39 -13.23
C LEU A 180 -11.78 -22.57 -14.30
N ALA A 181 -11.87 -22.97 -15.57
CA ALA A 181 -11.11 -22.37 -16.67
C ALA A 181 -11.29 -20.85 -16.79
N GLU A 182 -12.52 -20.33 -16.71
CA GLU A 182 -12.79 -18.88 -16.78
C GLU A 182 -12.17 -18.11 -15.60
N ARG A 183 -12.32 -18.63 -14.38
CA ARG A 183 -11.76 -18.01 -13.17
C ARG A 183 -10.24 -17.99 -13.19
N VAL A 184 -9.65 -19.08 -13.70
CA VAL A 184 -8.20 -19.16 -13.92
C VAL A 184 -7.77 -18.08 -14.91
N ILE A 185 -8.42 -17.97 -16.08
CA ILE A 185 -8.09 -16.95 -17.09
C ILE A 185 -8.08 -15.52 -16.50
N ASN A 186 -9.09 -15.15 -15.72
CA ASN A 186 -9.16 -13.81 -15.13
C ASN A 186 -7.98 -13.55 -14.18
N LEU A 187 -7.68 -14.49 -13.27
CA LEU A 187 -6.55 -14.39 -12.35
C LEU A 187 -5.20 -14.35 -13.08
N CYS A 188 -5.06 -15.14 -14.15
CA CYS A 188 -3.90 -15.11 -15.03
C CYS A 188 -3.74 -13.72 -15.67
N GLN A 189 -4.83 -13.08 -16.09
CA GLN A 189 -4.78 -11.82 -16.81
C GLN A 189 -4.51 -10.61 -15.91
N GLU A 190 -4.97 -10.61 -14.67
CA GLU A 190 -4.60 -9.59 -13.67
C GLU A 190 -3.11 -9.66 -13.34
N ARG A 191 -2.61 -10.89 -13.12
CA ARG A 191 -1.19 -11.11 -12.81
C ARG A 191 -0.29 -10.80 -14.01
N TYR A 192 -0.78 -11.06 -15.23
CA TYR A 192 -0.63 -10.13 -16.38
C TYR A 192 0.37 -9.01 -16.30
N GLU A 193 -0.29 -7.91 -16.06
CA GLU A 193 0.16 -6.57 -16.18
C GLU A 193 1.03 -6.21 -15.00
N ILE A 194 0.80 -6.84 -13.83
CA ILE A 194 1.65 -6.65 -12.64
C ILE A 194 3.05 -7.17 -12.94
N ASP A 195 3.19 -8.45 -13.31
CA ASP A 195 4.52 -9.02 -13.55
C ASP A 195 5.20 -8.34 -14.74
N LYS A 196 4.46 -7.98 -15.79
CA LYS A 196 4.99 -7.24 -16.94
C LYS A 196 5.60 -5.90 -16.53
N LYS A 197 4.95 -5.17 -15.61
CA LYS A 197 5.47 -3.91 -15.06
C LYS A 197 6.65 -4.13 -14.13
N THR A 198 6.59 -5.15 -13.27
CA THR A 198 7.70 -5.54 -12.40
C THR A 198 8.94 -5.91 -13.22
N PHE A 199 8.82 -6.71 -14.27
CA PHE A 199 9.92 -7.05 -15.17
C PHE A 199 10.50 -5.82 -15.88
N ALA A 200 9.64 -4.93 -16.40
CA ALA A 200 10.12 -3.68 -16.99
C ALA A 200 10.93 -2.83 -15.99
N ALA A 201 10.46 -2.73 -14.73
CA ALA A 201 11.18 -2.02 -13.68
C ALA A 201 12.52 -2.70 -13.33
N LEU A 202 12.56 -4.04 -13.29
CA LEU A 202 13.79 -4.81 -13.06
C LEU A 202 14.80 -4.64 -14.21
N ASP A 203 14.34 -4.66 -15.47
CA ASP A 203 15.16 -4.45 -16.66
C ASP A 203 15.76 -3.03 -16.69
N GLU A 204 15.05 -2.05 -16.12
CA GLU A 204 15.51 -0.68 -15.91
C GLU A 204 16.47 -0.54 -14.70
N GLY A 205 16.74 -1.63 -13.98
CA GLY A 205 17.70 -1.69 -12.87
C GLY A 205 17.13 -1.49 -11.47
N THR A 206 15.80 -1.49 -11.32
CA THR A 206 15.14 -1.41 -10.01
C THR A 206 15.44 -2.66 -9.18
N PRO A 207 15.84 -2.53 -7.89
CA PRO A 207 15.99 -3.68 -7.01
C PRO A 207 14.66 -4.44 -6.80
N MET A 208 14.74 -5.76 -6.57
CA MET A 208 13.56 -6.65 -6.47
C MET A 208 12.54 -6.22 -5.40
N GLY A 209 12.99 -5.67 -4.27
CA GLY A 209 12.10 -5.20 -3.20
C GLY A 209 11.25 -4.01 -3.62
N ASP A 210 11.85 -3.08 -4.36
CA ASP A 210 11.20 -1.84 -4.83
C ASP A 210 10.26 -2.10 -6.02
N ALA A 211 10.45 -3.22 -6.73
CA ALA A 211 9.63 -3.63 -7.86
C ALA A 211 8.29 -4.28 -7.45
N ILE A 212 8.09 -4.55 -6.16
CA ILE A 212 6.83 -5.05 -5.59
C ILE A 212 6.03 -3.85 -5.07
N GLU A 213 5.05 -3.41 -5.86
CA GLU A 213 4.19 -2.28 -5.49
C GLU A 213 3.34 -2.61 -4.23
N HIS A 214 3.57 -1.86 -3.14
CA HIS A 214 2.81 -1.98 -1.89
C HIS A 214 1.41 -1.35 -1.95
N LEU A 215 1.22 -0.39 -2.85
CA LEU A 215 -0.04 0.31 -3.11
C LEU A 215 -0.21 0.51 -4.62
N PRO A 216 -1.46 0.65 -5.13
CA PRO A 216 -1.69 1.09 -6.50
C PRO A 216 -0.98 2.43 -6.78
N LYS A 217 -0.43 2.59 -7.99
CA LYS A 217 0.21 3.86 -8.40
C LYS A 217 -0.76 5.03 -8.45
N ASP A 218 -2.01 4.78 -8.81
CA ASP A 218 -3.02 5.84 -8.89
C ASP A 218 -3.53 6.16 -7.48
N GLN A 219 -3.42 7.43 -7.07
CA GLN A 219 -3.89 7.90 -5.78
C GLN A 219 -5.41 7.78 -5.65
N ASP A 220 -6.16 7.82 -6.77
CA ASP A 220 -7.60 7.70 -6.76
C ASP A 220 -8.07 6.31 -6.29
N ASP A 221 -7.24 5.28 -6.49
CA ASP A 221 -7.53 3.91 -6.03
C ASP A 221 -7.37 3.75 -4.51
N TRP A 222 -6.67 4.67 -3.83
CA TRP A 222 -6.41 4.56 -2.39
C TRP A 222 -7.67 4.74 -1.53
N ALA A 223 -8.66 5.47 -2.06
CA ALA A 223 -9.95 5.66 -1.39
C ALA A 223 -10.73 4.34 -1.22
N GLY A 224 -10.44 3.33 -2.05
CA GLY A 224 -10.97 1.97 -1.90
C GLY A 224 -10.24 1.09 -0.89
N ILE A 225 -9.17 1.59 -0.26
CA ILE A 225 -8.27 0.82 0.60
C ILE A 225 -8.18 1.42 2.00
N PHE A 226 -7.80 2.69 2.12
CA PHE A 226 -7.44 3.30 3.41
C PHE A 226 -8.58 3.32 4.44
N PRO A 227 -9.84 3.65 4.08
CA PRO A 227 -10.94 3.59 5.03
C PRO A 227 -11.12 2.19 5.62
N TYR A 228 -11.09 1.15 4.79
CA TYR A 228 -11.32 -0.23 5.22
C TYR A 228 -10.19 -0.75 6.12
N ILE A 229 -8.93 -0.40 5.82
CA ILE A 229 -7.79 -0.72 6.69
C ILE A 229 -7.94 -0.10 8.09
N LEU A 230 -8.48 1.12 8.17
CA LEU A 230 -8.71 1.78 9.46
C LEU A 230 -10.05 1.44 10.10
N GLY A 231 -10.90 0.61 9.48
CA GLY A 231 -12.20 0.24 10.03
C GLY A 231 -13.28 1.31 9.86
N SER A 232 -13.20 2.09 8.77
CA SER A 232 -14.16 3.13 8.39
C SER A 232 -14.95 2.74 7.13
N PRO A 233 -16.24 3.13 7.03
CA PRO A 233 -16.98 3.96 7.97
C PRO A 233 -17.48 3.17 9.18
N ASP A 234 -17.30 3.69 10.39
CA ASP A 234 -17.87 3.12 11.61
C ASP A 234 -18.92 4.06 12.20
N PRO A 235 -20.23 3.74 12.12
CA PRO A 235 -21.29 4.57 12.70
C PRO A 235 -21.22 4.67 14.23
N TYR A 236 -20.49 3.75 14.90
CA TYR A 236 -20.27 3.79 16.33
C TYR A 236 -19.03 4.61 16.73
N GLY A 237 -18.22 5.06 15.77
CA GLY A 237 -17.05 5.89 16.02
C GLY A 237 -15.92 5.20 16.80
N ARG A 238 -15.79 3.88 16.73
CA ARG A 238 -14.81 3.08 17.49
C ARG A 238 -13.71 2.46 16.64
N GLN A 239 -13.95 2.21 15.35
CA GLN A 239 -13.03 1.59 14.38
C GLN A 239 -12.52 0.19 14.81
N LEU A 240 -13.39 -0.62 15.44
CA LEU A 240 -13.00 -1.93 16.01
C LEU A 240 -12.68 -3.02 14.97
N ASP A 241 -13.06 -2.82 13.71
CA ASP A 241 -12.79 -3.75 12.59
C ASP A 241 -11.62 -3.24 11.70
N GLY A 242 -10.66 -2.55 12.31
CA GLY A 242 -9.48 -2.03 11.61
C GLY A 242 -8.41 -1.52 12.58
N LEU A 243 -7.43 -0.80 12.04
CA LEU A 243 -6.32 -0.25 12.82
C LEU A 243 -6.61 1.12 13.44
N GLY A 244 -7.73 1.74 13.08
CA GLY A 244 -8.14 3.05 13.59
C GLY A 244 -8.53 3.01 15.07
N GLY A 245 -8.37 4.14 15.74
CA GLY A 245 -8.68 4.27 17.18
C GLY A 245 -10.00 4.97 17.52
N GLY A 246 -10.88 5.22 16.54
CA GLY A 246 -12.17 5.90 16.76
C GLY A 246 -12.07 7.40 17.05
N ILE A 247 -10.87 7.98 16.95
CA ILE A 247 -10.62 9.43 17.11
C ILE A 247 -9.68 9.92 16.01
N SER A 248 -9.82 11.19 15.63
CA SER A 248 -9.11 11.74 14.46
C SER A 248 -7.58 11.69 14.58
N SER A 249 -7.03 11.71 15.80
CA SER A 249 -5.59 11.56 16.05
C SER A 249 -5.07 10.14 15.75
N LEU A 250 -5.95 9.13 15.77
CA LEU A 250 -5.65 7.71 15.55
C LEU A 250 -6.26 7.17 14.25
N SER A 251 -6.78 8.04 13.38
CA SER A 251 -7.36 7.68 12.07
C SER A 251 -6.57 8.37 10.95
N LYS A 252 -5.35 7.88 10.71
CA LYS A 252 -4.33 8.54 9.87
C LYS A 252 -3.54 7.52 9.06
N VAL A 253 -3.27 7.85 7.80
CA VAL A 253 -2.36 7.09 6.94
C VAL A 253 -1.27 8.02 6.42
N CYS A 254 -0.03 7.52 6.38
CA CYS A 254 1.12 8.18 5.79
C CYS A 254 1.67 7.27 4.70
N VAL A 255 1.73 7.77 3.47
CA VAL A 255 2.38 7.09 2.36
C VAL A 255 3.75 7.72 2.18
N VAL A 256 4.79 6.89 2.23
CA VAL A 256 6.18 7.33 2.10
C VAL A 256 6.84 6.53 1.00
N GLY A 257 7.52 7.21 0.08
CA GLY A 257 8.25 6.61 -1.02
C GLY A 257 9.51 7.40 -1.32
N LYS A 258 10.35 6.88 -2.23
CA LYS A 258 11.52 7.62 -2.71
C LYS A 258 11.08 8.85 -3.49
N SER A 259 11.76 9.98 -3.30
CA SER A 259 11.51 11.21 -4.04
C SER A 259 12.30 11.24 -5.34
N ASP A 260 11.70 11.76 -6.40
CA ASP A 260 12.38 12.11 -7.66
C ASP A 260 12.95 13.54 -7.65
N LEU A 261 12.60 14.36 -6.65
CA LEU A 261 13.10 15.73 -6.50
C LEU A 261 14.54 15.74 -5.95
N PRO A 262 15.49 16.45 -6.58
CA PRO A 262 16.88 16.56 -6.10
C PRO A 262 17.02 17.12 -4.67
N GLU A 263 16.10 17.98 -4.27
CA GLU A 263 16.05 18.63 -2.97
C GLU A 263 15.46 17.75 -1.85
N ALA A 264 14.90 16.58 -2.17
CA ALA A 264 14.28 15.68 -1.20
C ALA A 264 14.79 14.23 -1.33
N ASP A 265 14.85 13.54 -0.21
CA ASP A 265 15.24 12.14 -0.13
C ASP A 265 14.03 11.22 -0.24
N VAL A 266 12.89 11.61 0.35
CA VAL A 266 11.63 10.87 0.31
C VAL A 266 10.43 11.77 0.07
N ASP A 267 9.42 11.23 -0.61
CA ASP A 267 8.10 11.82 -0.74
C ASP A 267 7.19 11.34 0.39
N TYR A 268 6.37 12.24 0.92
CA TYR A 268 5.43 11.99 2.00
C TYR A 268 4.07 12.56 1.68
N THR A 269 3.07 11.67 1.62
CA THR A 269 1.65 12.02 1.49
C THR A 269 0.89 11.65 2.77
N PHE A 270 0.26 12.65 3.37
CA PHE A 270 -0.65 12.47 4.49
C PHE A 270 -2.09 12.29 4.00
N ALA A 271 -2.80 11.32 4.59
CA ALA A 271 -4.22 11.10 4.38
C ALA A 271 -4.94 11.03 5.74
N SER A 272 -5.90 11.93 5.94
CA SER A 272 -6.80 11.87 7.09
C SER A 272 -8.07 11.13 6.71
N ILE A 273 -8.43 10.11 7.49
CA ILE A 273 -9.58 9.24 7.19
C ILE A 273 -10.75 9.61 8.09
N GLY A 274 -11.91 9.89 7.49
CA GLY A 274 -13.15 10.12 8.22
C GLY A 274 -13.58 8.88 8.98
N ILE A 275 -13.98 9.05 10.25
CA ILE A 275 -14.36 7.90 11.09
C ILE A 275 -15.73 7.36 10.67
N ASN A 276 -16.71 8.26 10.48
CA ASN A 276 -18.11 7.91 10.23
C ASN A 276 -18.46 7.87 8.72
N ASN A 277 -17.49 8.07 7.83
CA ASN A 277 -17.67 8.08 6.38
C ASN A 277 -16.43 7.48 5.69
N THR A 278 -16.45 7.35 4.37
CA THR A 278 -15.32 6.85 3.57
C THR A 278 -14.44 7.97 3.02
N TYR A 279 -14.64 9.21 3.46
CA TYR A 279 -13.93 10.35 2.91
C TYR A 279 -12.45 10.34 3.33
N VAL A 280 -11.58 10.54 2.34
CA VAL A 280 -10.14 10.67 2.52
C VAL A 280 -9.73 12.10 2.23
N ASP A 281 -9.14 12.76 3.22
CA ASP A 281 -8.71 14.16 3.12
C ASP A 281 -7.19 14.28 2.94
N TYR A 282 -6.79 14.80 1.78
CA TYR A 282 -5.39 15.12 1.42
C TYR A 282 -5.07 16.62 1.49
N SER A 283 -6.02 17.46 1.95
CA SER A 283 -5.93 18.93 1.88
C SER A 283 -4.98 19.58 2.88
N SER A 284 -4.31 18.81 3.74
CA SER A 284 -3.44 19.38 4.76
C SER A 284 -2.28 18.46 5.12
N ASN A 285 -1.22 19.04 5.69
CA ASN A 285 -0.16 18.29 6.34
C ASN A 285 -0.54 17.94 7.79
N CYS A 286 -0.06 16.79 8.29
CA CYS A 286 0.02 16.48 9.70
C CYS A 286 1.45 16.58 10.24
N GLY A 287 1.79 17.72 10.86
CA GLY A 287 3.15 17.94 11.39
C GLY A 287 3.57 17.00 12.52
N ASN A 288 2.63 16.34 13.22
CA ASN A 288 2.99 15.29 14.18
C ASN A 288 3.46 14.01 13.47
N MET A 289 2.81 13.64 12.35
CA MET A 289 3.19 12.44 11.60
C MET A 289 4.49 12.64 10.83
N SER A 290 4.82 13.87 10.43
CA SER A 290 6.13 14.21 9.86
C SER A 290 7.32 13.78 10.74
N ALA A 291 7.14 13.71 12.07
CA ALA A 291 8.17 13.23 13.00
C ALA A 291 8.56 11.77 12.79
N ALA A 292 7.62 10.95 12.28
CA ALA A 292 7.83 9.54 12.05
C ALA A 292 8.40 9.22 10.65
N VAL A 293 8.29 10.15 9.69
CA VAL A 293 8.67 9.90 8.28
C VAL A 293 10.18 9.70 8.14
N GLY A 294 10.99 10.57 8.74
CA GLY A 294 12.45 10.43 8.72
C GLY A 294 12.93 9.09 9.32
N PRO A 295 12.54 8.78 10.58
CA PRO A 295 12.82 7.48 11.18
C PRO A 295 12.34 6.29 10.34
N PHE A 296 11.11 6.35 9.81
CA PHE A 296 10.57 5.32 8.93
C PHE A 296 11.42 5.14 7.67
N ALA A 297 11.86 6.22 7.02
CA ALA A 297 12.67 6.15 5.81
C ALA A 297 14.00 5.42 6.05
N VAL A 298 14.62 5.62 7.22
CA VAL A 298 15.83 4.88 7.62
C VAL A 298 15.49 3.42 7.90
N ASP A 299 14.52 3.16 8.78
CA ASP A 299 14.17 1.80 9.21
C ASP A 299 13.62 0.90 8.09
N SER A 300 13.03 1.49 7.05
CA SER A 300 12.52 0.80 5.86
C SER A 300 13.53 0.69 4.71
N GLY A 301 14.70 1.32 4.83
CA GLY A 301 15.75 1.31 3.80
C GLY A 301 15.52 2.27 2.63
N LEU A 302 14.51 3.14 2.69
CA LEU A 302 14.29 4.22 1.71
C LEU A 302 15.41 5.28 1.75
N PHE A 303 16.04 5.45 2.91
CA PHE A 303 17.19 6.32 3.12
C PHE A 303 18.31 5.57 3.83
N ILE A 304 19.47 5.46 3.18
CA ILE A 304 20.62 4.71 3.71
C ILE A 304 21.54 5.65 4.49
N VAL A 305 21.76 5.33 5.75
CA VAL A 305 22.70 6.02 6.65
C VAL A 305 24.05 5.30 6.69
N SER A 306 25.13 6.04 6.93
CA SER A 306 26.45 5.44 7.15
C SER A 306 26.44 4.56 8.40
N PRO A 307 27.13 3.41 8.43
CA PRO A 307 27.22 2.56 9.62
C PRO A 307 27.75 3.27 10.88
N GLU A 308 28.55 4.32 10.72
CA GLU A 308 29.18 5.10 11.78
C GLU A 308 28.35 6.34 12.18
N ALA A 309 27.23 6.62 11.50
CA ALA A 309 26.41 7.79 11.78
C ALA A 309 25.70 7.65 13.12
N THR A 310 25.85 8.67 13.97
CA THR A 310 25.10 8.80 15.24
C THR A 310 23.85 9.66 15.11
N GLU A 311 23.71 10.36 13.99
CA GLU A 311 22.60 11.25 13.65
C GLU A 311 22.35 11.17 12.15
N ALA A 312 21.09 11.29 11.73
CA ALA A 312 20.69 11.43 10.34
C ALA A 312 19.79 12.63 10.16
N THR A 313 19.87 13.26 8.98
CA THR A 313 18.91 14.27 8.53
C THR A 313 18.30 13.79 7.22
N VAL A 314 16.98 13.59 7.21
CA VAL A 314 16.22 13.17 6.03
C VAL A 314 15.41 14.36 5.52
N ARG A 315 15.55 14.69 4.23
CA ARG A 315 14.78 15.73 3.54
C ARG A 315 13.51 15.12 2.99
N ILE A 316 12.37 15.61 3.45
CA ILE A 316 11.05 15.06 3.16
C ILE A 316 10.31 16.06 2.29
N ASN A 317 9.94 15.67 1.07
CA ASN A 317 8.99 16.43 0.26
C ASN A 317 7.57 16.08 0.70
N ASN A 318 6.86 17.04 1.27
CA ASN A 318 5.46 16.88 1.60
C ASN A 318 4.59 17.17 0.38
N THR A 319 4.03 16.12 -0.22
CA THR A 319 3.22 16.20 -1.44
C THR A 319 1.87 16.90 -1.23
N ASN A 320 1.36 16.97 0.01
CA ASN A 320 0.13 17.71 0.31
C ASN A 320 0.32 19.24 0.21
N THR A 321 1.54 19.73 0.38
CA THR A 321 1.85 21.17 0.47
C THR A 321 2.96 21.63 -0.46
N ASN A 322 3.68 20.72 -1.12
CA ASN A 322 4.90 20.97 -1.90
C ASN A 322 5.95 21.75 -1.09
N LYS A 323 6.17 21.33 0.16
CA LYS A 323 7.13 21.94 1.09
C LYS A 323 8.12 20.90 1.57
N ILE A 324 9.37 21.34 1.74
CA ILE A 324 10.45 20.51 2.26
C ILE A 324 10.49 20.57 3.78
N ILE A 325 10.64 19.41 4.41
CA ILE A 325 10.80 19.25 5.85
C ILE A 325 12.11 18.48 6.07
N GLU A 326 13.03 19.03 6.85
CA GLU A 326 14.23 18.33 7.31
C GLU A 326 13.93 17.67 8.65
N ALA A 327 14.04 16.35 8.73
CA ALA A 327 13.90 15.58 9.96
C ALA A 327 15.27 15.10 10.44
N THR A 328 15.76 15.68 11.53
CA THR A 328 17.05 15.32 12.16
C THR A 328 16.81 14.51 13.43
N PHE A 329 17.43 13.34 13.54
CA PHE A 329 17.24 12.43 14.67
C PHE A 329 18.46 11.51 14.90
N PRO A 330 18.66 11.03 16.13
CA PRO A 330 19.75 10.12 16.45
C PRO A 330 19.56 8.73 15.80
N VAL A 331 20.68 8.12 15.43
CA VAL A 331 20.76 6.79 14.81
C VAL A 331 21.66 5.90 15.65
N ILE A 332 21.29 4.63 15.81
CA ILE A 332 22.06 3.62 16.53
C ILE A 332 22.10 2.35 15.67
N ASN A 333 23.31 1.90 15.33
CA ASN A 333 23.53 0.69 14.51
C ASN A 333 22.79 0.72 13.15
N GLY A 334 22.67 1.89 12.53
CA GLY A 334 21.98 2.06 11.24
C GLY A 334 20.45 2.14 11.32
N GLU A 335 19.85 2.08 12.51
CA GLU A 335 18.41 2.27 12.73
C GLU A 335 18.13 3.58 13.47
N ALA A 336 16.92 4.13 13.27
CA ALA A 336 16.49 5.30 14.02
C ALA A 336 16.36 4.97 15.52
N ALA A 337 17.00 5.77 16.38
CA ALA A 337 16.90 5.54 17.81
C ALA A 337 15.48 5.82 18.31
N ALA A 338 14.87 4.89 19.03
CA ALA A 338 13.56 5.08 19.65
C ALA A 338 13.64 5.63 21.08
N GLN A 339 14.73 5.35 21.80
CA GLN A 339 14.92 5.72 23.20
C GLN A 339 15.77 6.98 23.35
N GLY A 340 15.46 7.78 24.37
CA GLY A 340 16.14 9.02 24.70
C GLY A 340 15.57 9.63 25.98
N ASP A 341 16.06 10.81 26.36
CA ASP A 341 15.69 11.55 27.57
C ASP A 341 14.72 12.72 27.30
N PHE A 342 14.31 12.90 26.03
CA PHE A 342 13.41 13.97 25.64
C PHE A 342 11.95 13.62 25.90
N ALA A 343 11.23 14.49 26.61
CA ALA A 343 9.80 14.39 26.88
C ALA A 343 9.02 15.40 26.05
N ILE A 344 7.79 15.04 25.65
CA ILE A 344 6.83 15.98 25.06
C ILE A 344 5.49 15.85 25.77
N ASP A 345 4.83 16.99 25.94
CA ASP A 345 3.53 17.01 26.62
C ASP A 345 2.46 16.27 25.82
N GLY A 346 1.76 15.37 26.52
CA GLY A 346 0.76 14.46 25.93
C GLY A 346 1.29 13.07 25.56
N VAL A 347 2.59 12.78 25.71
CA VAL A 347 3.16 11.45 25.54
C VAL A 347 3.79 10.98 26.85
N ALA A 348 3.52 9.73 27.24
CA ALA A 348 4.07 9.17 28.47
C ALA A 348 5.54 8.75 28.30
N GLY A 349 6.39 9.14 29.25
CA GLY A 349 7.81 8.78 29.27
C GLY A 349 8.69 9.69 28.43
N THR A 350 9.86 9.18 28.06
CA THR A 350 10.86 9.88 27.22
C THR A 350 11.22 9.04 26.00
N ALA A 351 11.68 9.70 24.95
CA ALA A 351 12.09 9.07 23.71
C ALA A 351 13.21 9.88 23.03
N ALA A 352 13.73 9.36 21.92
CA ALA A 352 14.69 10.09 21.10
C ALA A 352 14.07 11.37 20.53
N ARG A 353 14.84 12.46 20.57
CA ARG A 353 14.43 13.76 20.03
C ARG A 353 14.51 13.75 18.51
N VAL A 354 13.44 14.16 17.86
CA VAL A 354 13.36 14.42 16.41
C VAL A 354 13.18 15.91 16.21
N ALA A 355 14.14 16.56 15.58
CA ALA A 355 14.03 17.96 15.16
C ALA A 355 13.39 18.01 13.77
N LEU A 356 12.25 18.69 13.66
CA LEU A 356 11.55 18.91 12.40
C LEU A 356 11.70 20.36 12.00
N LYS A 357 12.50 20.62 10.97
CA LYS A 357 12.73 21.94 10.41
C LYS A 357 11.98 22.07 9.08
N PHE A 358 10.92 22.88 9.10
CA PHE A 358 10.09 23.17 7.93
C PHE A 358 10.73 24.32 7.15
N ILE A 359 11.11 24.05 5.91
CA ILE A 359 11.82 25.00 5.05
C ILE A 359 10.82 25.88 4.30
N ASN A 360 11.04 27.20 4.33
CA ASN A 360 10.18 28.22 3.73
C ASN A 360 8.69 27.96 3.98
N PRO A 361 8.26 27.80 5.26
CA PRO A 361 6.93 27.30 5.58
C PRO A 361 5.81 28.31 5.29
N ALA A 362 6.15 29.56 4.99
CA ALA A 362 5.21 30.61 4.65
C ALA A 362 4.40 30.30 3.38
N GLY A 363 3.14 30.74 3.38
CA GLY A 363 2.26 30.69 2.21
C GLY A 363 1.93 29.27 1.75
N SER A 364 1.75 28.33 2.67
CA SER A 364 1.49 26.92 2.36
C SER A 364 0.29 26.69 1.44
N ARG A 365 -0.72 27.59 1.51
CA ARG A 365 -1.92 27.55 0.66
C ARG A 365 -2.21 28.87 -0.04
N THR A 366 -1.78 29.97 0.55
CA THR A 366 -2.10 31.34 0.09
C THR A 366 -0.92 32.02 -0.61
N GLY A 367 0.27 31.43 -0.57
CA GLY A 367 1.49 31.99 -1.17
C GLY A 367 2.14 33.14 -0.38
N LYS A 368 1.56 33.61 0.73
CA LYS A 368 2.12 34.69 1.56
C LYS A 368 2.07 34.35 3.05
N LEU A 369 2.99 34.89 3.85
CA LEU A 369 2.95 34.73 5.31
C LEU A 369 1.73 35.43 5.94
N PHE A 370 1.39 36.64 5.47
CA PHE A 370 0.20 37.39 5.87
C PHE A 370 -0.70 37.58 4.64
N PRO A 371 -1.68 36.69 4.41
CA PRO A 371 -2.41 36.62 3.14
C PRO A 371 -3.24 37.87 2.84
N THR A 372 -3.74 38.52 3.90
CA THR A 372 -4.56 39.73 3.80
C THR A 372 -3.70 41.01 3.66
N GLY A 373 -2.37 40.89 3.80
CA GLY A 373 -1.45 42.02 3.84
C GLY A 373 -1.48 42.84 5.14
N GLN A 374 -2.33 42.48 6.10
CA GLN A 374 -2.46 43.16 7.39
C GLN A 374 -1.91 42.29 8.51
N MET A 375 -1.08 42.86 9.39
CA MET A 375 -0.61 42.16 10.60
C MET A 375 -1.74 41.95 11.61
N ARG A 376 -2.75 42.83 11.55
CA ARG A 376 -3.95 42.79 12.39
C ARG A 376 -5.10 43.52 11.70
N GLU A 377 -6.29 42.94 11.74
CA GLU A 377 -7.49 43.52 11.15
C GLU A 377 -8.76 43.10 11.89
N MET A 378 -9.89 43.70 11.53
CA MET A 378 -11.21 43.31 12.04
C MET A 378 -11.75 42.10 11.27
N ILE A 379 -12.11 41.04 11.97
CA ILE A 379 -12.73 39.82 11.44
C ILE A 379 -13.89 39.46 12.35
N ALA A 380 -15.11 39.36 11.82
CA ALA A 380 -16.33 39.03 12.57
C ALA A 380 -16.49 39.89 13.83
N GLY A 381 -16.14 41.18 13.73
CA GLY A 381 -16.27 42.15 14.83
C GLY A 381 -15.15 42.14 15.88
N VAL A 382 -14.11 41.31 15.74
CA VAL A 382 -12.96 41.25 16.66
C VAL A 382 -11.64 41.50 15.95
N ARG A 383 -10.62 41.99 16.66
CA ARG A 383 -9.28 42.12 16.10
C ARG A 383 -8.57 40.78 16.06
N ALA A 384 -8.10 40.39 14.88
CA ALA A 384 -7.42 39.12 14.64
C ALA A 384 -6.24 39.26 13.68
N THR A 385 -5.38 38.25 13.65
CA THR A 385 -4.25 38.12 12.73
C THR A 385 -4.45 36.88 11.86
N CYS A 386 -4.46 37.06 10.53
CA CYS A 386 -4.43 35.98 9.56
C CYS A 386 -2.99 35.69 9.14
N VAL A 387 -2.53 34.46 9.33
CA VAL A 387 -1.18 34.01 9.01
C VAL A 387 -1.23 32.66 8.32
N ASP A 388 -0.37 32.44 7.32
CA ASP A 388 -0.20 31.16 6.66
C ASP A 388 1.27 30.74 6.74
N ALA A 389 1.58 29.89 7.72
CA ALA A 389 2.84 29.17 7.82
C ALA A 389 2.55 27.71 8.23
N GLY A 390 2.89 26.76 7.36
CA GLY A 390 2.51 25.36 7.49
C GLY A 390 1.03 25.06 7.21
N ASN A 391 0.10 25.83 7.79
CA ASN A 391 -1.31 25.89 7.40
C ASN A 391 -1.86 27.32 7.65
N PRO A 392 -2.88 27.75 6.89
CA PRO A 392 -3.62 28.97 7.18
C PRO A 392 -4.26 28.96 8.57
N CYS A 393 -4.04 30.02 9.34
CA CYS A 393 -4.56 30.21 10.69
C CYS A 393 -5.07 31.64 10.89
N VAL A 394 -6.10 31.78 11.73
CA VAL A 394 -6.55 33.06 12.29
C VAL A 394 -6.40 33.03 13.81
N PHE A 395 -5.76 34.06 14.36
CA PHE A 395 -5.54 34.20 15.81
C PHE A 395 -6.24 35.42 16.37
N VAL A 396 -7.02 35.22 17.43
CA VAL A 396 -7.79 36.25 18.14
C VAL A 396 -7.39 36.28 19.61
N ALA A 397 -7.29 37.47 20.21
CA ALA A 397 -6.96 37.59 21.62
C ALA A 397 -8.15 37.17 22.51
N ALA A 398 -7.88 36.43 23.59
CA ALA A 398 -8.90 36.05 24.58
C ALA A 398 -9.66 37.27 25.15
N GLN A 399 -8.96 38.41 25.25
CA GLN A 399 -9.51 39.68 25.72
C GLN A 399 -10.57 40.26 24.77
N GLU A 400 -10.38 40.10 23.45
CA GLU A 400 -11.37 40.53 22.44
C GLU A 400 -12.66 39.70 22.50
N LEU A 401 -12.54 38.46 22.98
CA LEU A 401 -13.67 37.54 23.17
C LEU A 401 -14.30 37.65 24.57
N GLY A 402 -13.70 38.42 25.48
CA GLY A 402 -14.18 38.56 26.87
C GLY A 402 -14.06 37.28 27.70
N ILE A 403 -13.09 36.41 27.40
CA ILE A 403 -12.90 35.10 28.06
C ILE A 403 -11.54 34.99 28.75
N ASP A 404 -11.40 34.01 29.67
CA ASP A 404 -10.08 33.57 30.15
C ASP A 404 -9.33 32.86 29.01
N GLY A 405 -8.07 33.20 28.79
CA GLY A 405 -7.25 32.57 27.74
C GLY A 405 -6.76 31.17 28.08
N GLU A 406 -6.89 30.75 29.34
CA GLU A 406 -6.43 29.44 29.81
C GLU A 406 -7.52 28.36 29.88
N LEU A 407 -8.73 28.62 29.36
CA LEU A 407 -9.85 27.66 29.35
C LEU A 407 -9.42 26.25 28.88
N THR A 408 -9.95 25.22 29.54
CA THR A 408 -9.75 23.83 29.10
C THR A 408 -10.61 23.52 27.87
N PRO A 409 -10.26 22.47 27.09
CA PRO A 409 -11.08 22.02 25.97
C PRO A 409 -12.55 21.79 26.36
N GLU A 410 -12.82 21.21 27.52
CA GLU A 410 -14.16 20.96 28.03
C GLU A 410 -14.89 22.26 28.38
N GLN A 411 -14.18 23.26 28.91
CA GLN A 411 -14.77 24.57 29.20
C GLN A 411 -15.12 25.32 27.91
N ILE A 412 -14.24 25.30 26.90
CA ILE A 412 -14.53 25.87 25.58
C ILE A 412 -15.75 25.16 24.96
N GLN A 413 -15.78 23.83 25.02
CA GLN A 413 -16.88 23.03 24.46
C GLN A 413 -18.23 23.27 25.15
N ARG A 414 -18.21 23.55 26.45
CA ARG A 414 -19.42 23.83 27.25
C ARG A 414 -19.84 25.30 27.23
N HIS A 415 -19.00 26.19 26.70
CA HIS A 415 -19.34 27.61 26.61
C HIS A 415 -20.47 27.81 25.60
N SER A 416 -21.48 28.59 25.96
CA SER A 416 -22.74 28.67 25.21
C SER A 416 -22.59 29.16 23.76
N THR A 417 -21.73 30.15 23.52
CA THR A 417 -21.59 30.81 22.20
C THR A 417 -20.20 30.73 21.59
N LEU A 418 -19.19 30.28 22.34
CA LEU A 418 -17.79 30.49 21.95
C LEU A 418 -17.42 29.70 20.69
N CYS A 419 -17.84 28.45 20.58
CA CYS A 419 -17.58 27.64 19.39
C CYS A 419 -18.22 28.25 18.12
N GLU A 420 -19.44 28.80 18.23
CA GLU A 420 -20.14 29.46 17.12
C GLU A 420 -19.43 30.75 16.72
N THR A 421 -19.01 31.56 17.70
CA THR A 421 -18.21 32.78 17.47
C THR A 421 -16.88 32.46 16.78
N LEU A 422 -16.15 31.44 17.25
CA LEU A 422 -14.88 31.04 16.64
C LEU A 422 -15.07 30.50 15.22
N GLU A 423 -16.17 29.80 14.95
CA GLU A 423 -16.50 29.34 13.59
C GLU A 423 -16.84 30.51 12.65
N SER A 424 -17.58 31.50 13.14
CA SER A 424 -17.85 32.73 12.38
C SER A 424 -16.56 33.48 12.03
N ILE A 425 -15.66 33.68 13.00
CA ILE A 425 -14.32 34.27 12.76
C ILE A 425 -13.54 33.44 11.73
N ARG A 426 -13.55 32.11 11.87
CA ARG A 426 -12.83 31.20 10.97
C ARG A 426 -13.30 31.33 9.52
N ARG A 427 -14.62 31.39 9.30
CA ARG A 427 -15.20 31.50 7.95
C ARG A 427 -14.88 32.84 7.31
N GLU A 428 -15.11 33.95 8.02
CA GLU A 428 -14.79 35.28 7.47
C GLU A 428 -13.28 35.43 7.19
N ALA A 429 -12.42 34.93 8.09
CA ALA A 429 -10.99 34.86 7.84
C ALA A 429 -10.65 34.02 6.59
N GLY A 430 -11.32 32.88 6.40
CA GLY A 430 -11.12 32.03 5.24
C GLY A 430 -11.38 32.75 3.91
N VAL A 431 -12.47 33.51 3.84
CA VAL A 431 -12.78 34.34 2.67
C VAL A 431 -11.73 35.43 2.46
N LYS A 432 -11.36 36.15 3.52
CA LYS A 432 -10.35 37.21 3.45
C LYS A 432 -8.95 36.72 3.07
N MET A 433 -8.60 35.51 3.46
CA MET A 433 -7.35 34.85 3.10
C MET A 433 -7.36 34.30 1.66
N GLY A 434 -8.49 34.37 0.94
CA GLY A 434 -8.65 33.85 -0.41
C GLY A 434 -8.77 32.33 -0.47
N LEU A 435 -9.17 31.67 0.62
CA LEU A 435 -9.32 30.21 0.67
C LEU A 435 -10.68 29.73 0.13
N ALA A 436 -11.66 30.63 0.05
CA ALA A 436 -12.97 30.39 -0.54
C ALA A 436 -13.62 31.71 -0.97
N GLU A 437 -14.63 31.63 -1.85
CA GLU A 437 -15.37 32.80 -2.34
C GLU A 437 -16.39 33.32 -1.34
N THR A 438 -16.97 32.43 -0.54
CA THR A 438 -18.04 32.73 0.43
C THR A 438 -17.81 32.00 1.74
N GLU A 439 -18.37 32.50 2.84
CA GLU A 439 -18.21 31.91 4.17
C GLU A 439 -18.68 30.44 4.24
N ASP A 440 -19.72 30.10 3.48
CA ASP A 440 -20.27 28.73 3.43
C ASP A 440 -19.40 27.75 2.62
N THR A 441 -18.52 28.26 1.77
CA THR A 441 -17.62 27.43 0.94
C THR A 441 -16.22 27.28 1.54
N VAL A 442 -15.97 27.86 2.71
CA VAL A 442 -14.68 27.73 3.41
C VAL A 442 -14.47 26.29 3.88
N PRO A 443 -13.38 25.61 3.48
CA PRO A 443 -13.09 24.25 3.92
C PRO A 443 -13.10 24.12 5.45
N GLY A 444 -13.66 23.04 6.00
CA GLY A 444 -13.70 22.85 7.46
C GLY A 444 -12.32 22.60 8.09
N SER A 445 -11.32 22.22 7.28
CA SER A 445 -9.96 21.93 7.72
C SER A 445 -9.08 23.18 7.81
N VAL A 446 -9.34 24.24 7.03
CA VAL A 446 -8.54 25.48 6.95
C VAL A 446 -9.42 26.73 6.70
N PRO A 447 -9.10 27.90 7.28
CA PRO A 447 -8.02 28.12 8.23
C PRO A 447 -8.35 27.49 9.59
N LYS A 448 -7.32 27.25 10.40
CA LYS A 448 -7.51 26.94 11.83
C LYS A 448 -7.78 28.23 12.59
N VAL A 449 -8.55 28.16 13.68
CA VAL A 449 -8.77 29.32 14.58
C VAL A 449 -8.12 29.07 15.93
N GLY A 450 -7.40 30.06 16.44
CA GLY A 450 -6.71 30.00 17.73
C GLY A 450 -7.02 31.20 18.61
N ILE A 451 -7.32 30.95 19.87
CA ILE A 451 -7.40 31.97 20.92
C ILE A 451 -6.00 32.16 21.50
N VAL A 452 -5.55 33.41 21.63
CA VAL A 452 -4.23 33.74 22.19
C VAL A 452 -4.33 34.63 23.42
N SER A 453 -3.45 34.43 24.39
CA SER A 453 -3.36 35.28 25.58
C SER A 453 -1.96 35.29 26.18
N LYS A 454 -1.71 36.29 27.02
CA LYS A 454 -0.55 36.26 27.92
C LYS A 454 -0.74 35.13 28.95
N PRO A 455 0.27 34.28 29.20
CA PRO A 455 0.25 33.32 30.29
C PRO A 455 0.21 34.05 31.64
N LYS A 456 -0.51 33.50 32.63
CA LYS A 456 -0.70 34.17 33.93
C LYS A 456 0.57 34.30 34.77
N ASP A 457 1.49 33.37 34.63
CA ASP A 457 2.76 33.28 35.38
C ASP A 457 3.90 34.10 34.75
N SER A 458 3.65 34.83 33.66
CA SER A 458 4.60 35.78 33.05
C SER A 458 6.00 35.21 32.78
N VAL A 459 6.09 33.93 32.41
CA VAL A 459 7.35 33.31 31.97
C VAL A 459 7.80 33.97 30.66
N PRO A 460 9.07 34.43 30.54
CA PRO A 460 9.58 35.04 29.30
C PRO A 460 9.44 34.12 28.09
N ASN A 461 9.36 34.71 26.90
CA ASN A 461 9.23 34.02 25.61
C ASN A 461 8.07 33.04 25.54
N THR A 462 7.05 33.22 26.38
CA THR A 462 5.90 32.32 26.47
C THR A 462 4.62 33.01 26.02
N ILE A 463 3.80 32.29 25.26
CA ILE A 463 2.44 32.68 24.86
C ILE A 463 1.47 31.52 25.14
N THR A 464 0.23 31.83 25.52
CA THR A 464 -0.82 30.81 25.65
C THR A 464 -1.66 30.77 24.38
N VAL A 465 -1.85 29.56 23.82
CA VAL A 465 -2.66 29.34 22.63
C VAL A 465 -3.67 28.20 22.89
N ARG A 466 -4.93 28.43 22.54
CA ARG A 466 -5.98 27.41 22.50
C ARG A 466 -6.50 27.29 21.07
N ALA A 467 -6.25 26.15 20.43
CA ALA A 467 -6.59 25.94 19.03
C ALA A 467 -7.91 25.17 18.89
N MET A 468 -8.67 25.49 17.84
CA MET A 468 -9.77 24.69 17.35
C MET A 468 -9.36 23.95 16.07
N SER A 469 -9.90 22.76 15.86
CA SER A 469 -9.75 22.02 14.61
C SER A 469 -11.04 21.29 14.26
N VAL A 470 -11.56 21.54 13.06
CA VAL A 470 -12.81 20.93 12.56
C VAL A 470 -13.97 21.11 13.56
N GLY A 471 -14.12 22.34 14.06
CA GLY A 471 -15.18 22.73 15.01
C GLY A 471 -14.98 22.24 16.45
N GLN A 472 -13.90 21.53 16.77
CA GLN A 472 -13.65 20.97 18.10
C GLN A 472 -12.43 21.62 18.79
N PRO A 473 -12.49 21.89 20.10
CA PRO A 473 -11.32 22.32 20.87
C PRO A 473 -10.23 21.25 20.86
N HIS A 474 -9.02 21.65 20.48
CA HIS A 474 -7.90 20.74 20.41
C HIS A 474 -7.32 20.50 21.82
N LYS A 475 -7.09 19.22 22.17
CA LYS A 475 -6.59 18.85 23.51
C LYS A 475 -5.13 19.27 23.77
N ALA A 476 -4.35 19.46 22.71
CA ALA A 476 -3.00 20.05 22.73
C ALA A 476 -2.92 21.22 21.74
N ILE A 477 -1.85 21.35 20.95
CA ILE A 477 -1.80 22.24 19.79
C ILE A 477 -1.31 21.48 18.54
N PRO A 478 -1.95 21.66 17.36
CA PRO A 478 -1.39 21.14 16.12
C PRO A 478 -0.04 21.82 15.80
N VAL A 479 0.96 21.05 15.36
CA VAL A 479 2.29 21.58 14.98
C VAL A 479 2.20 22.74 14.00
N THR A 480 1.34 22.63 12.98
CA THR A 480 1.18 23.67 11.97
C THR A 480 0.62 24.97 12.54
N VAL A 481 -0.30 24.88 13.52
CA VAL A 481 -0.80 26.05 14.26
C VAL A 481 0.30 26.64 15.14
N ALA A 482 1.11 25.79 15.78
CA ALA A 482 2.23 26.23 16.61
C ALA A 482 3.30 26.99 15.79
N MET A 483 3.64 26.50 14.58
CA MET A 483 4.53 27.21 13.65
C MET A 483 3.95 28.53 13.19
N ALA A 484 2.67 28.56 12.79
CA ALA A 484 1.99 29.79 12.42
C ALA A 484 1.99 30.81 13.57
N ALA A 485 1.80 30.34 14.81
CA ALA A 485 1.87 31.18 15.99
C ALA A 485 3.29 31.71 16.23
N ALA A 486 4.31 30.85 16.17
CA ALA A 486 5.70 31.24 16.37
C ALA A 486 6.19 32.23 15.29
N ALA A 487 5.78 32.02 14.04
CA ALA A 487 6.05 32.96 12.96
C ALA A 487 5.40 34.33 13.24
N ALA A 488 4.11 34.36 13.57
CA ALA A 488 3.42 35.62 13.80
C ALA A 488 3.86 36.36 15.07
N VAL A 489 4.26 35.64 16.14
CA VAL A 489 4.83 36.23 17.37
C VAL A 489 6.05 37.09 17.08
N ASN A 490 6.89 36.67 16.12
CA ASN A 490 8.12 37.37 15.78
C ASN A 490 7.91 38.58 14.86
N VAL A 491 6.67 38.89 14.48
CA VAL A 491 6.32 40.01 13.61
C VAL A 491 5.57 41.07 14.42
N SER A 492 6.12 42.29 14.48
CA SER A 492 5.52 43.39 15.23
C SER A 492 4.14 43.78 14.69
N GLY A 493 3.22 44.11 15.59
CA GLY A 493 1.86 44.53 15.26
C GLY A 493 0.85 43.40 15.11
N THR A 494 1.28 42.13 15.22
CA THR A 494 0.34 41.00 15.26
C THR A 494 -0.33 40.87 16.63
N THR A 495 -1.52 40.27 16.66
CA THR A 495 -2.22 39.92 17.91
C THR A 495 -1.38 39.02 18.82
N LEU A 496 -0.52 38.19 18.23
CA LEU A 496 0.33 37.28 18.98
C LEU A 496 1.55 37.99 19.60
N ALA A 497 2.18 38.91 18.87
CA ALA A 497 3.27 39.73 19.40
C ALA A 497 2.84 40.51 20.65
N GLU A 498 1.59 40.98 20.71
CA GLU A 498 1.04 41.65 21.90
C GLU A 498 0.78 40.71 23.08
N CYS A 499 0.57 39.42 22.82
CA CYS A 499 0.31 38.40 23.82
C CYS A 499 1.57 37.68 24.30
N LEU A 500 2.73 37.96 23.70
CA LEU A 500 4.01 37.43 24.15
C LEU A 500 4.43 38.11 25.48
N VAL A 501 5.06 37.33 26.36
CA VAL A 501 5.76 37.87 27.52
C VAL A 501 7.22 38.11 27.16
N GLY A 502 7.65 39.38 27.17
CA GLY A 502 9.00 39.77 26.78
C GLY A 502 9.12 40.09 25.28
N VAL A 503 10.32 39.94 24.73
CA VAL A 503 10.63 40.20 23.32
C VAL A 503 11.27 38.95 22.75
N SER A 504 10.71 38.39 21.66
CA SER A 504 11.19 37.12 21.13
C SER A 504 12.57 37.22 20.47
N GLY A 505 13.00 38.37 19.96
CA GLY A 505 14.37 38.56 19.43
C GLY A 505 14.84 37.54 18.38
N GLY A 506 13.91 36.82 17.71
CA GLY A 506 14.22 35.70 16.81
C GLY A 506 14.57 34.37 17.50
N SER A 507 14.33 34.26 18.81
CA SER A 507 14.57 33.06 19.63
C SER A 507 13.36 32.12 19.71
N GLU A 508 13.59 30.92 20.24
CA GLU A 508 12.60 29.89 20.52
C GLU A 508 11.46 30.44 21.40
N VAL A 509 10.21 30.18 20.99
CA VAL A 509 8.99 30.60 21.68
C VAL A 509 8.34 29.38 22.29
N THR A 510 8.02 29.46 23.58
CA THR A 510 7.26 28.43 24.29
C THR A 510 5.76 28.70 24.15
N ILE A 511 5.05 27.79 23.51
CA ILE A 511 3.59 27.88 23.34
C ILE A 511 2.90 26.99 24.36
N ARG A 512 2.21 27.59 25.32
CA ARG A 512 1.37 26.88 26.29
C ARG A 512 0.02 26.52 25.68
N HIS A 513 -0.27 25.22 25.61
CA HIS A 513 -1.54 24.67 25.14
C HIS A 513 -2.27 23.93 26.27
N ALA A 514 -3.42 23.34 25.96
CA ALA A 514 -4.30 22.72 26.96
C ALA A 514 -3.72 21.50 27.72
N SER A 515 -2.61 20.93 27.24
CA SER A 515 -1.97 19.75 27.82
C SER A 515 -0.54 20.01 28.30
N GLY A 516 -0.05 21.26 28.22
CA GLY A 516 1.35 21.58 28.51
C GLY A 516 1.92 22.66 27.61
N THR A 517 3.12 22.47 27.12
CA THR A 517 3.95 23.41 26.39
C THR A 517 4.57 22.79 25.15
N LEU A 518 4.85 23.64 24.17
CA LEU A 518 5.53 23.28 22.95
C LEU A 518 6.48 24.40 22.55
N ASP A 519 7.77 24.07 22.48
CA ASP A 519 8.78 24.99 22.00
C ASP A 519 8.87 24.97 20.47
N VAL A 520 8.91 26.17 19.88
CA VAL A 520 8.99 26.37 18.44
C VAL A 520 9.97 27.51 18.15
N ALA A 521 10.95 27.23 17.30
CA ALA A 521 11.84 28.25 16.76
C ALA A 521 11.35 28.72 15.39
N ALA A 522 11.36 30.02 15.14
CA ALA A 522 11.08 30.60 13.82
C ALA A 522 12.26 31.47 13.40
N GLN A 523 12.89 31.11 12.27
CA GLN A 523 14.07 31.76 11.73
C GLN A 523 13.68 32.66 10.57
N PHE A 524 13.96 33.96 10.72
CA PHE A 524 13.77 34.97 9.68
C PHE A 524 15.13 35.40 9.14
N ASP A 525 15.19 35.77 7.86
CA ASP A 525 16.37 36.38 7.28
C ASP A 525 16.46 37.89 7.52
N GLY A 526 17.53 38.51 7.00
CA GLY A 526 17.75 39.95 7.10
C GLY A 526 16.70 40.82 6.41
N GLU A 527 15.86 40.24 5.54
CA GLU A 527 14.77 40.92 4.84
C GLU A 527 13.40 40.67 5.51
N GLY A 528 13.37 39.89 6.60
CA GLY A 528 12.15 39.56 7.32
C GLY A 528 11.34 38.43 6.70
N PHE A 529 11.95 37.62 5.82
CA PHE A 529 11.32 36.43 5.25
C PHE A 529 11.54 35.21 6.16
N LEU A 530 10.48 34.43 6.39
CA LEU A 530 10.51 33.22 7.23
C LEU A 530 11.21 32.07 6.50
N GLN A 531 12.51 31.89 6.76
CA GLN A 531 13.34 30.85 6.16
C GLN A 531 13.01 29.46 6.69
N ALA A 532 12.79 29.33 8.01
CA ALA A 532 12.51 28.03 8.62
C ALA A 532 11.70 28.14 9.90
N ALA A 533 10.95 27.09 10.21
CA ALA A 533 10.37 26.88 11.53
C ALA A 533 10.77 25.49 12.05
N THR A 534 11.31 25.42 13.27
CA THR A 534 11.76 24.16 13.88
C THR A 534 10.90 23.82 15.08
N VAL A 535 10.43 22.57 15.13
CA VAL A 535 9.74 21.99 16.28
C VAL A 535 10.43 20.69 16.70
N PHE A 536 10.31 20.34 17.97
CA PHE A 536 10.88 19.10 18.49
C PHE A 536 9.78 18.09 18.81
N ARG A 537 9.95 16.87 18.33
CA ARG A 537 9.00 15.76 18.47
C ARG A 537 9.74 14.49 18.88
N THR A 538 8.98 13.42 19.04
CA THR A 538 9.49 12.07 19.24
C THR A 538 8.75 11.13 18.30
N ALA A 539 9.35 10.00 17.96
CA ALA A 539 8.73 8.96 17.14
C ALA A 539 9.20 7.59 17.63
N ARG A 540 8.33 6.58 17.48
CA ARG A 540 8.65 5.19 17.84
C ARG A 540 7.82 4.23 17.00
N ARG A 541 8.47 3.27 16.36
CA ARG A 541 7.81 2.12 15.70
C ARG A 541 7.13 1.25 16.76
N LEU A 542 5.82 1.04 16.62
CA LEU A 542 5.02 0.23 17.55
C LEU A 542 4.85 -1.21 17.07
N MET A 543 4.64 -1.40 15.77
CA MET A 543 4.45 -2.68 15.11
C MET A 543 4.90 -2.57 13.65
N ASP A 544 5.35 -3.68 13.08
CA ASP A 544 5.71 -3.84 11.67
C ASP A 544 5.09 -5.14 11.14
N GLY A 545 4.61 -5.12 9.89
CA GLY A 545 3.97 -6.29 9.26
C GLY A 545 2.98 -5.95 8.15
N THR A 546 2.13 -6.93 7.82
CA THR A 546 1.14 -6.84 6.73
C THR A 546 -0.26 -6.60 7.28
N VAL A 547 -0.99 -5.70 6.63
CA VAL A 547 -2.39 -5.39 6.95
C VAL A 547 -3.34 -6.07 5.96
N TYR A 548 -4.49 -6.53 6.45
CA TYR A 548 -5.52 -7.19 5.64
C TYR A 548 -6.82 -6.39 5.70
N TRP A 549 -7.52 -6.29 4.57
CA TRP A 549 -8.86 -5.70 4.45
C TRP A 549 -9.69 -6.50 3.43
N LYS A 550 -10.99 -6.26 3.35
CA LYS A 550 -11.91 -6.97 2.45
C LYS A 550 -12.86 -6.02 1.74
#